data_AF-A0A939KL15-F1
#
_entry.id   AF-A0A939KL15-F1
#
_cell.length_a   1.000
_cell.length_b   1.000
_cell.length_c   1.000
_cell.angle_alpha   90.00
_cell.angle_beta   90.00
_cell.angle_gamma   90.00
#
_symmetry.space_group_name_H-M   'P 1'
#
loop_
_entity.id
_entity.type
_entity.pdbx_description
1 polymer ?
#
loop_
_entity_poly.entity_id
_entity_poly.type
_entity_poly.pdbx_seq_one_letter_code
_entity_poly.pdbx_strand_id
1 'polypeptide(L)' 'MRSAFCNQVLFFASAEAAQPWLDTHPGGSVVPVAEAYRLGTAMTEALLDETLPAQPAAPGMGAGAEGHRAEK' A
#
# COMPACT_ATOMS: atom_id res chain seq x y z
N MET A 1 8.80 8.25 -15.41
CA MET A 1 8.71 7.34 -14.24
C MET A 1 9.62 6.13 -14.36
N ARG A 2 9.52 5.29 -15.42
CA ARG A 2 10.33 4.05 -15.52
C ARG A 2 11.85 4.26 -15.41
N SER A 3 12.44 5.10 -16.26
CA SER A 3 13.89 5.38 -16.22
C SER A 3 14.33 6.23 -15.03
N ALA A 4 13.46 7.14 -14.57
CA ALA A 4 13.77 8.07 -13.49
C ALA A 4 13.62 7.47 -12.07
N PHE A 5 12.97 6.31 -11.94
CA PHE A 5 12.73 5.69 -10.63
C PHE A 5 12.74 4.17 -10.69
N CYS A 6 11.81 3.54 -11.43
CA CYS A 6 11.61 2.08 -11.36
C CYS A 6 12.87 1.27 -11.68
N ASN A 7 13.69 1.75 -12.62
CA ASN A 7 14.96 1.09 -12.97
C ASN A 7 16.01 1.17 -11.86
N GLN A 8 15.84 2.05 -10.88
CA GLN A 8 16.74 2.29 -9.75
C GLN A 8 16.30 1.50 -8.50
N VAL A 9 15.11 0.86 -8.52
CA VAL A 9 14.55 0.13 -7.37
C VAL A 9 14.84 -1.36 -7.53
N LEU A 10 15.75 -1.87 -6.72
CA LEU A 10 16.28 -3.23 -6.81
C LEU A 10 15.96 -4.02 -5.53
N PHE A 11 15.77 -5.33 -5.69
CA PHE A 11 15.78 -6.26 -4.57
C PHE A 11 17.17 -6.84 -4.36
N PHE A 12 17.58 -6.94 -3.10
CA PHE A 12 18.80 -7.60 -2.69
C PHE A 12 18.45 -8.71 -1.70
N ALA A 13 19.27 -9.78 -1.67
CA ALA A 13 19.07 -10.89 -0.75
C ALA A 13 19.24 -10.47 0.74
N SER A 14 20.10 -9.48 1.00
CA SER A 14 20.30 -8.85 2.31
C SER A 14 20.83 -7.42 2.14
N ALA A 15 20.95 -6.69 3.25
CA ALA A 15 21.53 -5.34 3.23
C ALA A 15 23.02 -5.38 2.84
N GLU A 16 23.76 -6.38 3.32
CA GLU A 16 25.18 -6.59 3.02
C GLU A 16 25.40 -6.90 1.53
N ALA A 17 24.50 -7.69 0.93
CA ALA A 17 24.56 -8.01 -0.50
C ALA A 17 24.38 -6.78 -1.41
N ALA A 18 23.77 -5.70 -0.88
CA ALA A 18 23.59 -4.45 -1.61
C ALA A 18 24.82 -3.54 -1.57
N GLN A 19 25.79 -3.79 -0.70
CA GLN A 19 26.92 -2.88 -0.45
C GLN A 19 27.73 -2.54 -1.72
N PRO A 20 28.08 -3.50 -2.60
CA PRO A 20 28.83 -3.17 -3.82
C PRO A 20 28.08 -2.22 -4.75
N TRP A 21 26.74 -2.28 -4.75
CA TRP A 21 25.92 -1.34 -5.52
C TRP A 21 25.91 0.05 -4.86
N LEU A 22 25.75 0.13 -3.53
CA LEU A 22 25.78 1.39 -2.79
C LEU A 22 27.11 2.14 -2.95
N ASP A 23 28.23 1.43 -2.96
CA ASP A 23 29.56 2.02 -3.13
C ASP A 23 29.71 2.78 -4.46
N THR A 24 28.93 2.39 -5.48
CA THR A 24 28.96 2.98 -6.83
C THR A 24 27.78 3.92 -7.12
N HIS A 25 26.81 4.03 -6.20
CA HIS A 25 25.60 4.82 -6.37
C HIS A 25 25.43 5.81 -5.20
N PRO A 26 26.17 6.94 -5.21
CA PRO A 26 26.04 7.97 -4.19
C PRO A 26 24.59 8.48 -4.12
N GLY A 27 23.99 8.43 -2.92
CA GLY A 27 22.59 8.77 -2.69
C GLY A 27 21.62 7.58 -2.76
N GLY A 28 22.10 6.39 -3.12
CA GLY A 28 21.36 5.14 -2.94
C GLY A 28 21.15 4.80 -1.46
N SER A 29 20.05 4.13 -1.16
CA SER A 29 19.73 3.66 0.19
C SER A 29 19.08 2.29 0.15
N VAL A 30 19.27 1.49 1.19
CA VAL A 30 18.60 0.20 1.37
C VAL A 30 17.67 0.28 2.56
N VAL A 31 16.47 -0.23 2.40
CA VAL A 31 15.48 -0.40 3.47
C VAL A 31 15.03 -1.86 3.52
N PRO A 32 14.62 -2.38 4.69
CA PRO A 32 13.99 -3.69 4.77
C PRO A 32 12.72 -3.77 3.92
N VAL A 33 12.41 -4.94 3.37
CA VAL A 33 11.20 -5.16 2.54
C VAL A 33 9.92 -4.77 3.29
N ALA A 34 9.86 -5.03 4.59
CA ALA A 34 8.72 -4.63 5.42
C ALA A 34 8.51 -3.11 5.43
N GLU A 35 9.58 -2.32 5.42
CA GLU A 35 9.49 -0.86 5.35
C GLU A 35 9.09 -0.38 3.95
N ALA A 36 9.68 -0.96 2.90
CA ALA A 36 9.29 -0.65 1.52
C ALA A 36 7.80 -0.94 1.27
N TYR A 37 7.28 -2.03 1.84
CA TYR A 37 5.86 -2.38 1.79
C TYR A 37 4.99 -1.29 2.45
N ARG A 38 5.34 -0.87 3.67
CA ARG A 38 4.60 0.20 4.38
C ARG A 38 4.57 1.49 3.57
N LEU A 39 5.71 1.89 2.99
CA LEU A 39 5.79 3.08 2.16
C LEU A 39 4.86 3.00 0.95
N GLY A 40 4.89 1.88 0.21
CA GLY A 40 4.03 1.66 -0.96
C GLY A 40 2.55 1.65 -0.62
N THR A 41 2.16 1.02 0.49
CA THR A 41 0.77 1.04 0.98
C THR A 41 0.32 2.46 1.31
N ALA A 42 1.09 3.21 2.10
CA ALA A 42 0.73 4.58 2.48
C ALA A 42 0.61 5.52 1.25
N MET A 43 1.50 5.39 0.26
CA MET A 43 1.41 6.14 -0.98
C MET A 43 0.14 5.78 -1.79
N THR A 44 -0.24 4.51 -1.78
CA THR A 44 -1.43 4.04 -2.49
C THR A 44 -2.70 4.53 -1.79
N GLU A 45 -2.76 4.43 -0.46
CA GLU A 45 -3.87 4.95 0.35
C GLU A 45 -4.07 6.45 0.12
N ALA A 46 -2.99 7.24 0.22
CA ALA A 46 -3.06 8.68 -0.06
C ALA A 46 -3.54 8.99 -1.48
N LEU A 47 -3.08 8.23 -2.49
CA LEU A 47 -3.55 8.40 -3.86
C LEU A 47 -5.05 8.09 -3.98
N LEU A 48 -5.53 7.05 -3.31
CA LEU A 48 -6.94 6.66 -3.34
C LEU A 48 -7.82 7.70 -2.65
N ASP A 49 -7.38 8.25 -1.52
CA ASP A 49 -8.10 9.31 -0.80
C ASP A 49 -8.22 10.60 -1.63
N GLU A 50 -7.20 10.93 -2.43
CA GLU A 50 -7.23 12.09 -3.32
C GLU A 50 -8.03 11.84 -4.61
N THR A 51 -8.09 10.60 -5.09
CA THR A 51 -8.65 10.27 -6.41
C THR A 51 -10.10 9.79 -6.35
N LEU A 52 -10.53 9.20 -5.23
CA LEU A 52 -11.89 8.72 -5.05
C LEU A 52 -12.68 9.73 -4.21
N PRO A 53 -13.85 10.21 -4.67
CA PRO A 53 -14.77 10.85 -3.75
C PRO A 53 -15.09 9.87 -2.62
N ALA A 54 -15.16 10.37 -1.38
CA ALA A 54 -15.52 9.56 -0.22
C ALA A 54 -16.76 8.72 -0.55
N GLN A 55 -16.56 7.42 -0.73
CA GLN A 55 -17.66 6.53 -1.06
C GLN A 55 -18.62 6.56 0.12
N PRO A 56 -19.89 6.96 -0.06
CA PRO A 56 -20.84 6.89 1.04
C PRO A 56 -20.89 5.44 1.49
N ALA A 57 -20.74 5.22 2.80
CA ALA A 57 -20.76 3.89 3.40
C ALA A 57 -21.97 3.14 2.83
N ALA A 58 -21.71 2.01 2.17
CA ALA A 58 -22.78 1.19 1.62
C ALA A 58 -23.80 0.90 2.73
N PRO A 59 -25.11 1.04 2.50
CA PRO A 59 -26.10 0.76 3.52
C PRO A 59 -26.01 -0.72 3.92
N GLY A 60 -25.54 -0.94 5.15
CA GLY A 60 -25.78 -2.11 5.99
C GLY A 60 -25.81 -3.48 5.31
N MET A 61 -24.66 -4.13 5.21
CA MET A 61 -24.64 -5.59 5.27
C MET A 61 -24.86 -6.02 6.73
N GLY A 62 -26.14 -6.15 7.12
CA GLY A 62 -26.57 -6.96 8.26
C GLY A 62 -27.25 -6.23 9.42
N ALA A 63 -28.59 -6.29 9.45
CA ALA A 63 -29.34 -6.41 10.70
C ALA A 63 -30.68 -7.10 10.44
N GLY A 64 -30.81 -8.34 10.92
CA GLY A 64 -32.07 -8.90 11.42
C GLY A 64 -33.18 -9.23 10.43
N ALA A 65 -33.34 -10.52 10.13
CA ALA A 65 -34.65 -11.06 9.80
C ALA A 65 -35.58 -10.85 11.02
N GLU A 66 -36.58 -9.97 10.90
CA GLU A 66 -37.70 -9.91 11.84
C GLU A 66 -38.93 -10.54 11.17
N GLY A 67 -39.06 -11.84 11.39
CA GLY A 67 -40.34 -12.52 11.30
C GLY A 67 -41.08 -12.39 12.63
N HIS A 68 -42.40 -12.22 12.52
CA HIS A 68 -43.44 -12.42 13.55
C HIS A 68 -43.90 -11.20 14.36
N ARG A 69 -45.06 -10.63 13.95
CA ARG A 69 -46.27 -10.64 14.80
C ARG A 69 -47.56 -10.49 13.98
N ALA A 70 -48.56 -11.29 14.33
CA ALA A 70 -49.98 -11.13 14.00
C ALA A 70 -50.50 -9.72 14.46
N GLU A 71 -51.72 -9.21 14.26
CA GLU A 71 -53.06 -9.82 14.42
C GLU A 71 -54.16 -8.80 13.99
N LYS A 72 -55.33 -9.35 13.62
CA LYS A 72 -56.64 -8.74 13.25
C LYS A 72 -56.79 -8.22 11.81
#